data_AF-A0A2M7XIV9-F1
#
_entry.id   AF-A0A2M7XIV9-F1
#
_cell.length_a   1.000
_cell.length_b   1.000
_cell.length_c   1.000
_cell.angle_alpha   90.00
_cell.angle_beta   90.00
_cell.angle_gamma   90.00
#
_symmetry.space_group_name_H-M   'P 1'
#
loop_
_entity.id
_entity.type
_entity.pdbx_description
1 polymer ?
#
loop_
_entity_poly.entity_id
_entity_poly.type
_entity_poly.pdbx_seq_one_letter_code
_entity_poly.pdbx_strand_id
1 'polypeptide(L)'
;MKNNDDKILWWWKNGENKQDYFGIKYEYPAGVIHTFYPDYLVQLVDGRLGIFETKDMNDQQGGSYTKAKAEKLQEFIKEQKGKKLFGGITIKKRDGWKINQKSVYNWDNCEKNDWNDWEKLKF
;
A
#
# COMPACT_ATOMS: atom_id res chain seq x y z
N MET A 1 23.68 12.86 -1.71
CA MET A 1 22.47 12.05 -1.48
C MET A 1 22.09 11.47 -2.84
N LYS A 2 22.09 10.14 -3.03
CA LYS A 2 21.62 9.56 -4.30
C LYS A 2 20.09 9.69 -4.32
N ASN A 3 19.57 10.40 -5.33
CA ASN A 3 18.13 10.58 -5.50
C ASN A 3 17.47 9.22 -5.70
N ASN A 4 16.27 9.02 -5.14
CA ASN A 4 15.49 7.80 -5.35
C ASN A 4 15.12 7.61 -6.84
N ASP A 5 15.17 8.68 -7.63
CA ASP A 5 14.78 8.71 -9.04
C ASP A 5 15.63 7.76 -9.90
N ASP A 6 16.91 7.57 -9.60
CA ASP A 6 17.82 6.67 -10.33
C ASP A 6 17.42 5.19 -10.23
N LYS A 7 16.49 4.86 -9.33
CA LYS A 7 16.02 3.49 -9.07
C LYS A 7 14.63 3.20 -9.62
N ILE A 8 13.87 4.24 -9.97
CA ILE A 8 12.52 4.10 -10.51
C ILE A 8 12.62 4.06 -12.03
N LEU A 9 12.17 2.95 -12.64
CA LEU A 9 12.10 2.82 -14.08
C LEU A 9 10.89 3.56 -14.65
N TRP A 10 9.73 3.36 -14.03
CA TRP A 10 8.50 4.09 -14.30
C TRP A 10 7.55 4.00 -13.11
N TRP A 11 6.60 4.94 -13.05
CA TRP A 11 5.49 4.88 -12.12
C TRP A 11 4.19 5.18 -12.84
N TRP A 12 3.09 4.66 -12.30
CA TRP A 12 1.75 4.83 -12.80
C TRP A 12 0.84 5.22 -11.63
N LYS A 13 0.15 6.36 -11.75
CA LYS A 13 -0.96 6.69 -10.85
C LYS A 13 -2.20 5.97 -11.35
N ASN A 14 -2.68 5.03 -10.55
CA ASN A 14 -3.85 4.24 -10.88
C ASN A 14 -5.10 5.14 -10.86
N GLY A 15 -6.05 4.82 -11.74
CA GLY A 15 -7.34 5.50 -11.74
C GLY A 15 -8.34 4.80 -10.83
N GLU A 16 -9.54 5.37 -10.75
CA GLU A 16 -10.67 4.81 -10.02
C GLU A 16 -11.77 4.35 -11.00
N ASN A 17 -12.51 3.31 -10.62
CA ASN A 17 -13.83 2.98 -11.17
C ASN A 17 -13.93 2.79 -12.70
N LYS A 18 -12.93 2.16 -13.33
CA LYS A 18 -13.02 1.63 -14.71
C LYS A 18 -12.45 0.22 -14.79
N GLN A 19 -12.99 -0.60 -15.70
CA GLN A 19 -12.54 -1.99 -15.92
C GLN A 19 -11.05 -2.11 -16.29
N ASP A 20 -10.45 -1.04 -16.82
CA ASP A 20 -9.07 -1.05 -17.31
C ASP A 20 -8.02 -0.83 -16.20
N TYR A 21 -8.44 -0.48 -14.98
CA TYR A 21 -7.51 -0.22 -13.88
C TYR A 21 -7.22 -1.45 -13.03
N PHE A 22 -6.01 -1.52 -12.50
CA PHE A 22 -5.59 -2.62 -11.63
C PHE A 22 -6.36 -2.54 -10.29
N GLY A 23 -7.20 -3.54 -10.04
CA GLY A 23 -8.01 -3.63 -8.83
C GLY A 23 -7.76 -4.92 -8.05
N ILE A 24 -7.80 -4.83 -6.73
CA ILE A 24 -7.70 -5.96 -5.81
C ILE A 24 -9.05 -6.13 -5.11
N LYS A 25 -9.62 -7.33 -5.19
CA LYS A 25 -10.86 -7.68 -4.50
C LYS A 25 -10.60 -7.93 -3.02
N TYR A 26 -11.45 -7.39 -2.16
CA TYR A 26 -11.43 -7.59 -0.72
C TYR A 26 -12.86 -7.65 -0.18
N GLU A 27 -13.04 -8.18 1.02
CA GLU A 27 -14.35 -8.32 1.67
C GLU A 27 -14.35 -7.51 2.97
N TYR A 28 -15.26 -6.55 3.08
CA TYR A 28 -15.51 -5.80 4.31
C TYR A 28 -16.75 -4.88 4.16
N PRO A 29 -17.74 -4.93 5.06
CA PRO A 29 -17.89 -5.90 6.14
C PRO A 29 -18.13 -7.32 5.60
N ALA A 30 -18.17 -8.31 6.50
CA ALA A 30 -18.37 -9.72 6.12
C ALA A 30 -19.59 -9.88 5.18
N GLY A 31 -19.41 -10.65 4.11
CA GLY A 31 -20.38 -10.87 3.04
C GLY A 31 -20.43 -9.78 1.96
N VAL A 32 -19.70 -8.68 2.11
CA VAL A 32 -19.71 -7.56 1.15
C VAL A 32 -18.37 -7.47 0.41
N ILE A 33 -18.40 -7.83 -0.88
CA ILE A 33 -17.22 -7.78 -1.75
C ILE A 33 -17.06 -6.40 -2.36
N HIS A 34 -15.86 -5.86 -2.24
CA HIS A 34 -15.42 -4.61 -2.84
C HIS A 34 -14.18 -4.84 -3.70
N THR A 35 -13.87 -3.85 -4.54
CA THR A 35 -12.59 -3.74 -5.24
C THR A 35 -11.96 -2.42 -4.85
N PHE A 36 -10.68 -2.43 -4.46
CA PHE A 36 -9.91 -1.20 -4.32
C PHE A 36 -8.82 -1.14 -5.40
N TYR A 37 -8.45 0.08 -5.75
CA TYR A 37 -7.48 0.37 -6.80
C TYR A 37 -6.29 1.06 -6.13
N PRO A 38 -5.17 0.36 -5.87
CA PRO A 38 -4.00 0.97 -5.24
C PRO A 38 -3.55 2.19 -6.01
N ASP A 39 -3.31 3.32 -5.33
CA ASP A 39 -3.00 4.60 -5.95
C ASP A 39 -1.80 4.60 -6.91
N TYR A 40 -0.74 3.83 -6.60
CA TYR A 40 0.48 3.83 -7.40
C TYR A 40 1.03 2.43 -7.66
N LEU A 41 1.46 2.22 -8.90
CA LEU A 41 2.32 1.13 -9.31
C LEU A 41 3.70 1.69 -9.68
N VAL A 42 4.78 1.11 -9.17
CA VAL A 42 6.14 1.62 -9.41
C VAL A 42 7.07 0.48 -9.80
N GLN A 43 7.57 0.49 -11.02
CA GLN A 43 8.58 -0.46 -11.45
C GLN A 43 9.97 0.07 -11.13
N LEU A 44 10.77 -0.75 -10.47
CA LEU A 44 12.17 -0.44 -10.17
C LEU A 44 13.08 -1.04 -11.24
N VAL A 45 14.25 -0.41 -11.40
CA VAL A 45 15.30 -0.84 -12.34
C VAL A 45 15.82 -2.25 -12.06
N ASP A 46 15.71 -2.73 -10.82
CA ASP A 46 16.11 -4.09 -10.41
C ASP A 46 15.04 -5.19 -10.66
N GLY A 47 13.93 -4.79 -11.29
CA GLY A 47 12.82 -5.67 -11.64
C GLY A 47 11.74 -5.80 -10.56
N ARG A 48 11.87 -5.17 -9.38
CA ARG A 48 10.79 -5.14 -8.39
C ARG A 48 9.63 -4.25 -8.84
N LEU A 49 8.39 -4.66 -8.57
CA LEU A 49 7.18 -3.87 -8.81
C LEU A 49 6.50 -3.55 -7.47
N GLY A 50 6.44 -2.26 -7.16
CA GLY A 50 5.80 -1.70 -5.98
C GLY A 50 4.31 -1.44 -6.21
N ILE A 51 3.47 -1.76 -5.24
CA ILE A 51 2.03 -1.49 -5.22
C ILE A 51 1.70 -0.69 -3.95
N PHE A 52 1.24 0.56 -4.10
CA PHE A 52 1.05 1.47 -2.97
C PHE A 52 -0.35 2.05 -2.94
N GLU A 53 -1.02 1.92 -1.81
CA GLU A 53 -2.22 2.68 -1.45
C GLU A 53 -1.77 3.84 -0.56
N THR A 54 -2.09 5.07 -0.92
CA THR A 54 -1.83 6.24 -0.09
C THR A 54 -2.97 6.47 0.88
N LYS A 55 -2.62 6.93 2.08
CA LYS A 55 -3.58 7.35 3.09
C LYS A 55 -3.19 8.71 3.64
N ASP A 56 -4.22 9.51 3.89
CA ASP A 56 -4.07 10.70 4.72
C ASP A 56 -4.01 10.28 6.19
N MET A 57 -3.23 11.01 6.99
CA MET A 57 -3.10 10.75 8.43
C MET A 57 -4.42 10.96 9.18
N ASN A 58 -5.33 11.76 8.64
CA ASN A 58 -6.61 12.10 9.28
C ASN A 58 -7.76 11.16 8.89
N ASP A 59 -7.49 10.08 8.15
CA ASP A 59 -8.54 9.16 7.69
C ASP A 59 -9.12 8.35 8.87
N GLN A 60 -10.39 8.62 9.19
CA GLN A 60 -11.15 8.01 10.28
C GLN A 60 -11.44 6.51 10.05
N GLN A 61 -11.10 5.95 8.89
CA GLN A 61 -11.35 4.54 8.54
C GLN A 61 -10.10 3.64 8.67
N GLY A 62 -9.11 4.05 9.48
CA GLY A 62 -7.88 3.28 9.69
C GLY A 62 -8.13 1.85 10.20
N GLY A 63 -9.03 1.68 11.17
CA GLY A 63 -9.34 0.36 11.78
C GLY A 63 -10.27 -0.55 10.96
N SER A 64 -10.93 -0.04 9.92
CA SER A 64 -11.99 -0.74 9.18
C SER A 64 -11.60 -1.07 7.74
N TYR A 65 -12.00 -0.24 6.78
CA TYR A 65 -11.71 -0.44 5.35
C TYR A 65 -10.21 -0.44 5.07
N THR A 66 -9.44 0.41 5.75
CA THR A 66 -7.98 0.47 5.55
C THR A 66 -7.30 -0.81 6.00
N LYS A 67 -7.70 -1.36 7.15
CA LYS A 67 -7.23 -2.67 7.62
C LYS A 67 -7.51 -3.76 6.59
N ALA A 68 -8.75 -3.86 6.11
CA ALA A 68 -9.13 -4.88 5.15
C ALA A 68 -8.35 -4.77 3.82
N LYS A 69 -8.17 -3.55 3.30
CA LYS A 69 -7.32 -3.29 2.11
C LYS A 69 -5.86 -3.66 2.35
N ALA A 70 -5.29 -3.25 3.50
CA ALA A 70 -3.89 -3.46 3.83
C ALA A 70 -3.55 -4.95 3.93
N GLU A 71 -4.35 -5.69 4.69
CA GLU A 71 -4.18 -7.13 4.88
C GLU A 71 -4.39 -7.87 3.55
N LYS A 72 -5.40 -7.48 2.76
CA LYS A 72 -5.65 -8.08 1.46
C LYS A 72 -4.55 -7.80 0.43
N LEU A 73 -3.93 -6.62 0.47
CA LEU A 73 -2.77 -6.30 -0.37
C LEU A 73 -1.58 -7.22 -0.03
N GLN A 74 -1.33 -7.50 1.25
CA GLN A 74 -0.27 -8.41 1.65
C GLN A 74 -0.56 -9.86 1.23
N GLU A 75 -1.80 -10.31 1.35
CA GLU A 75 -2.23 -11.61 0.81
C GLU A 75 -1.98 -11.70 -0.69
N PHE A 76 -2.45 -10.70 -1.45
CA PHE A 76 -2.24 -10.63 -2.89
C PHE A 76 -0.76 -10.74 -3.26
N ILE A 77 0.11 -9.92 -2.64
CA ILE A 77 1.56 -9.94 -2.89
C ILE A 77 2.14 -11.33 -2.61
N LYS A 78 1.76 -11.97 -1.50
CA LYS A 78 2.24 -13.30 -1.10
C LYS A 78 1.81 -14.40 -2.06
N GLU A 79 0.61 -14.31 -2.63
CA GLU A 79 0.06 -15.30 -3.58
C GLU A 79 0.77 -15.25 -4.94
N GLN A 80 1.34 -14.11 -5.33
CA GLN A 80 2.03 -13.92 -6.62
C GLN A 80 3.46 -14.51 -6.63
N LYS A 81 3.57 -15.83 -6.40
CA LYS A 81 4.85 -16.56 -6.41
C LYS A 81 5.62 -16.32 -7.72
N GLY A 82 6.92 -16.04 -7.61
CA GLY A 82 7.80 -15.80 -8.75
C GLY A 82 7.79 -14.35 -9.28
N LYS A 83 6.86 -13.50 -8.83
CA LYS A 83 6.89 -12.06 -9.11
C LYS A 83 7.64 -11.32 -8.00
N LYS A 84 8.45 -10.32 -8.36
CA LYS A 84 9.18 -9.47 -7.41
C LYS A 84 8.28 -8.33 -6.89
N LEU A 85 7.14 -8.68 -6.30
CA LEU A 85 6.19 -7.68 -5.78
C LEU A 85 6.57 -7.22 -4.37
N PHE A 86 6.35 -5.94 -4.09
CA PHE A 86 6.34 -5.38 -2.75
C PHE A 86 5.30 -4.26 -2.69
N GLY A 87 4.90 -3.84 -1.50
CA GLY A 87 3.85 -2.85 -1.39
C GLY A 87 3.15 -2.83 -0.04
N GLY A 88 2.30 -1.83 0.14
CA GLY A 88 1.65 -1.59 1.42
C GLY A 88 0.91 -0.26 1.46
N ILE A 89 0.40 0.07 2.64
CA ILE A 89 -0.21 1.37 2.89
C ILE A 89 0.91 2.39 3.10
N THR A 90 0.82 3.53 2.44
CA THR A 90 1.80 4.60 2.52
C THR A 90 1.18 5.87 3.12
N ILE A 91 1.94 6.53 3.98
CA ILE A 91 1.51 7.77 4.63
C ILE A 91 2.64 8.79 4.55
N LYS A 92 2.30 10.05 4.25
CA LYS A 92 3.26 11.15 4.28
C LYS A 92 3.38 11.69 5.70
N LYS A 93 4.59 11.65 6.25
CA LYS A 93 4.95 12.30 7.51
C LYS A 93 5.94 13.45 7.29
N ARG A 94 6.21 14.20 8.36
CA ARG A 94 7.19 15.31 8.35
C ARG A 94 8.59 14.87 7.88
N ASP A 95 9.03 13.67 8.25
CA ASP A 95 10.36 13.13 7.91
C ASP A 95 10.40 12.30 6.61
N GLY A 96 9.29 12.27 5.85
CA GLY A 96 9.20 11.59 4.57
C GLY A 96 8.02 10.63 4.48
N TRP A 97 8.00 9.85 3.40
CA TRP A 97 7.01 8.79 3.20
C TRP A 97 7.34 7.58 4.07
N LYS A 98 6.30 7.04 4.71
CA LYS A 98 6.35 5.79 5.47
C LYS A 98 5.51 4.74 4.78
N ILE A 99 5.83 3.46 5.00
CA ILE A 99 5.07 2.33 4.50
C ILE A 99 4.80 1.31 5.61
N ASN A 100 3.60 0.76 5.63
CA ASN A 100 3.23 -0.40 6.43
C ASN A 100 3.03 -1.60 5.50
N GLN A 101 3.81 -2.65 5.74
CA GLN A 101 3.78 -3.91 4.97
C GLN A 101 3.43 -5.11 5.85
N LYS A 102 2.82 -4.88 7.02
CA LYS A 102 2.49 -5.97 7.95
C LYS A 102 1.30 -6.76 7.42
N SER A 103 1.37 -8.08 7.55
CA SER A 103 0.25 -8.98 7.21
C SER A 103 -0.97 -8.79 8.09
N VAL A 104 -0.79 -8.21 9.28
CA VAL A 104 -1.85 -7.77 10.18
C VAL A 104 -1.70 -6.28 10.37
N TYR A 105 -2.73 -5.52 10.01
CA TYR A 105 -2.71 -4.06 10.11
C TYR A 105 -3.31 -3.62 11.45
N ASN A 106 -2.54 -2.83 12.20
CA ASN A 106 -2.91 -2.34 13.53
C ASN A 106 -2.93 -0.80 13.54
N TRP A 107 -4.13 -0.23 13.42
CA TRP A 107 -4.31 1.22 13.46
C TRP A 107 -4.33 1.79 14.88
N ASP A 108 -4.79 1.03 15.88
CA ASP A 108 -4.85 1.44 17.28
C ASP A 108 -3.48 1.89 17.82
N ASN A 109 -2.39 1.27 17.34
CA ASN A 109 -1.03 1.72 17.63
C ASN A 109 -0.79 3.16 17.13
N CYS A 110 -1.23 3.46 15.90
CA CYS A 110 -1.06 4.77 15.28
C CYS A 110 -1.85 5.85 16.03
N GLU A 111 -3.05 5.53 16.52
CA GLU A 111 -3.88 6.42 17.35
C GLU A 111 -3.20 6.74 18.69
N LYS A 112 -2.41 5.81 19.22
CA LYS A 112 -1.56 5.99 20.40
C LYS A 112 -0.20 6.62 20.08
N ASN A 113 -0.02 7.11 18.84
CA ASN A 113 1.22 7.66 18.32
C ASN A 113 2.40 6.65 18.33
N ASP A 114 2.11 5.35 18.33
CA ASP A 114 3.07 4.28 18.08
C ASP A 114 3.09 3.95 16.58
N TRP A 115 4.27 4.11 15.98
CA TRP A 115 4.48 3.93 14.54
C TRP A 115 5.55 2.86 14.24
N ASN A 116 5.77 1.92 15.16
CA ASN A 116 6.79 0.88 15.03
C ASN A 116 6.60 -0.04 13.81
N ASP A 117 5.35 -0.19 13.34
CA ASP A 117 5.02 -0.97 12.14
C ASP A 117 5.24 -0.20 10.82
N TRP A 118 5.65 1.07 10.90
CA TRP A 118 5.80 1.96 9.76
C TRP A 118 7.26 2.30 9.48
N GLU A 119 7.76 1.80 8.36
CA GLU A 119 9.15 1.98 7.96
C GLU A 119 9.29 3.14 6.98
N LYS A 120 10.49 3.73 6.86
CA LYS A 120 10.75 4.72 5.81
C LYS A 120 10.67 4.05 4.45
N LEU A 121 9.81 4.55 3.56
CA LEU A 121 9.71 4.06 2.19
C LEU A 121 11.03 4.34 1.46
N LYS A 122 11.63 3.27 0.92
CA LYS A 122 12.89 3.29 0.18
C LYS A 122 12.72 2.47 -1.10
N PHE A 123 13.30 2.96 -2.18
CA PHE A 123 13.39 2.25 -3.45
C PHE A 123 14.79 1.65 -3.61
#